data_AF-A0A521GRN1-F1
#
_entry.id   AF-A0A521GRN1-F1
#
_cell.length_a   1.000
_cell.length_b   1.000
_cell.length_c   1.000
_cell.angle_alpha   90.00
_cell.angle_beta   90.00
_cell.angle_gamma   90.00
#
_symmetry.space_group_name_H-M   'P 1'
#
loop_
_entity.id
_entity.type
_entity.pdbx_description
1 polymer ?
#
loop_
_entity_poly.entity_id
_entity_poly.type
_entity_poly.pdbx_seq_one_letter_code
_entity_poly.pdbx_strand_id
1 'polypeptide(L)'
;MRRGVAKAIHTSTNMCFWMENPKWSSGNAAFDLVCSAMQKLPFSPHEAQKRAFFDTSRLLAVNGETVVAVNAADPDKVDKFMLRYPSGVALGAFEQSARHEIGAVTTYLAGIALPTAVSIQPVDILRHTRKLPLAVKQHQQRLDLAEHATLDLVALTAEPDSRQRYRTAKDLEILCVGAEKLRTEFGYIPDVTYHSGNLRRRAADGAVTLIDVMPFYENGSRLIGDRPPDVVSHLQANLALYQEFAGTYGS
;
A
#
# COMPACT_ATOMS: atom_id res chain seq x y z
N MET A 1 10.16 17.20 -19.66
CA MET A 1 11.33 16.33 -19.41
C MET A 1 11.37 15.75 -17.99
N ARG A 2 11.34 16.54 -16.90
CA ARG A 2 11.45 16.02 -15.51
C ARG A 2 10.30 15.11 -15.01
N ARG A 3 9.06 15.34 -15.47
CA ARG A 3 7.88 14.49 -15.14
C ARG A 3 7.97 13.08 -15.73
N GLY A 4 8.52 12.95 -16.94
CA GLY A 4 8.67 11.66 -17.62
C GLY A 4 9.68 10.74 -16.94
N VAL A 5 10.75 11.30 -16.37
CA VAL A 5 11.78 10.52 -15.65
C VAL A 5 11.23 9.90 -14.37
N ALA A 6 10.45 10.65 -13.58
CA ALA A 6 9.86 10.12 -12.36
C ALA A 6 8.82 9.03 -12.63
N LYS A 7 7.94 9.28 -13.62
CA LYS A 7 6.99 8.26 -14.09
C LYS A 7 7.73 7.01 -14.55
N ALA A 8 8.82 7.15 -15.31
CA ALA A 8 9.63 6.02 -15.76
C ALA A 8 10.30 5.27 -14.59
N ILE A 9 10.90 5.96 -13.61
CA ILE A 9 11.50 5.34 -12.42
C ILE A 9 10.42 4.58 -11.63
N HIS A 10 9.28 5.21 -11.40
CA HIS A 10 8.16 4.58 -10.70
C HIS A 10 7.65 3.35 -11.44
N THR A 11 7.23 3.50 -12.69
CA THR A 11 6.70 2.39 -13.50
C THR A 11 7.71 1.25 -13.65
N SER A 12 8.99 1.54 -13.89
CA SER A 12 10.01 0.49 -14.03
C SER A 12 10.30 -0.24 -12.72
N THR A 13 10.37 0.48 -11.59
CA THR A 13 10.57 -0.13 -10.26
C THR A 13 9.38 -1.02 -9.90
N ASN A 14 8.15 -0.55 -10.18
CA ASN A 14 6.93 -1.33 -9.95
C ASN A 14 6.92 -2.59 -10.81
N MET A 15 7.20 -2.48 -12.10
CA MET A 15 7.24 -3.63 -13.00
C MET A 15 8.25 -4.67 -12.54
N CYS A 16 9.45 -4.26 -12.10
CA CYS A 16 10.46 -5.20 -11.62
C CYS A 16 10.05 -5.87 -10.31
N PHE A 17 9.43 -5.12 -9.38
CA PHE A 17 8.85 -5.69 -8.16
C PHE A 17 7.80 -6.76 -8.47
N TRP A 18 6.85 -6.46 -9.36
CA TRP A 18 5.78 -7.38 -9.71
C TRP A 18 6.28 -8.62 -10.45
N MET A 19 7.20 -8.45 -11.42
CA MET A 19 7.78 -9.57 -12.17
C MET A 19 8.55 -10.56 -11.29
N GLU A 20 9.10 -10.11 -10.16
CA GLU A 20 9.82 -10.96 -9.21
C GLU A 20 8.92 -11.57 -8.13
N ASN A 21 7.64 -11.18 -8.05
CA ASN A 21 6.75 -11.63 -6.98
C ASN A 21 6.11 -13.00 -7.32
N PRO A 22 6.37 -14.06 -6.52
CA PRO A 22 5.92 -15.42 -6.84
C PRO A 22 4.42 -15.65 -6.67
N LYS A 23 3.71 -14.74 -5.99
CA LYS A 23 2.27 -14.85 -5.72
C LYS A 23 1.40 -14.06 -6.70
N TRP A 24 2.01 -13.39 -7.67
CA TRP A 24 1.30 -12.53 -8.61
C TRP A 24 1.16 -13.22 -9.97
N SER A 25 -0.07 -13.27 -10.50
CA SER A 25 -0.36 -13.65 -11.89
C SER A 25 -0.95 -12.44 -12.59
N SER A 26 -0.48 -12.15 -13.80
CA SER A 26 -1.01 -11.05 -14.60
C SER A 26 -2.26 -11.45 -15.39
N GLY A 27 -2.76 -12.69 -15.24
CA GLY A 27 -3.82 -13.26 -16.09
C GLY A 27 -3.42 -13.47 -17.55
N ASN A 28 -2.13 -13.33 -17.88
CA ASN A 28 -1.60 -13.47 -19.23
C ASN A 28 -0.43 -14.47 -19.21
N ALA A 29 -0.62 -15.63 -19.86
CA ALA A 29 0.33 -16.73 -19.84
C ALA A 29 1.73 -16.36 -20.35
N ALA A 30 1.84 -15.47 -21.35
CA ALA A 30 3.13 -15.05 -21.88
C ALA A 30 3.88 -14.15 -20.87
N PHE A 31 3.14 -13.31 -20.15
CA PHE A 31 3.72 -12.44 -19.14
C PHE A 31 4.06 -13.20 -17.85
N ASP A 32 3.24 -14.16 -17.43
CA ASP A 32 3.53 -15.06 -16.31
C ASP A 32 4.78 -15.92 -16.57
N LEU A 33 5.01 -16.33 -17.83
CA LEU A 33 6.23 -17.02 -18.24
C LEU A 33 7.48 -16.11 -18.09
N VAL A 34 7.37 -14.84 -18.48
CA VAL A 34 8.45 -13.86 -18.28
C VAL A 34 8.74 -13.66 -16.78
N CYS A 35 7.70 -13.51 -15.95
CA CYS A 35 7.86 -13.41 -14.49
C CYS A 35 8.58 -14.64 -13.92
N SER A 36 8.15 -15.84 -14.33
CA SER A 36 8.78 -17.10 -13.93
C SER A 36 10.25 -17.21 -14.36
N ALA A 37 10.61 -16.64 -15.51
CA ALA A 37 12.00 -16.59 -15.97
C ALA A 37 12.84 -15.59 -15.16
N MET A 38 12.27 -14.42 -14.86
CA MET A 38 12.93 -13.39 -14.03
C MET A 38 13.24 -13.90 -12.62
N GLN A 39 12.35 -14.70 -12.03
CA GLN A 39 12.55 -15.35 -10.73
C GLN A 39 13.74 -16.34 -10.71
N LYS A 40 14.13 -16.88 -11.87
CA LYS A 40 15.25 -17.84 -11.98
C LYS A 40 16.60 -17.16 -12.17
N LEU A 41 16.63 -15.83 -12.31
CA LEU A 41 17.89 -15.11 -12.42
C LEU A 41 18.67 -15.22 -11.09
N PRO A 42 20.01 -15.34 -11.15
CA PRO A 42 20.84 -15.42 -9.95
C PRO A 42 20.99 -14.07 -9.22
N PHE A 43 20.23 -13.06 -9.63
CA PHE A 43 20.21 -11.71 -9.06
C PHE A 43 18.79 -11.15 -9.17
N SER A 44 18.46 -10.17 -8.32
CA SER A 44 17.20 -9.41 -8.39
C SER A 44 17.42 -8.12 -9.20
N PRO A 45 16.89 -8.01 -10.43
CA PRO A 45 16.75 -6.74 -11.14
C PRO A 45 16.15 -5.62 -10.29
N HIS A 46 15.16 -5.91 -9.46
CA HIS A 46 14.55 -4.94 -8.55
C HIS A 46 15.55 -4.41 -7.50
N GLU A 47 16.37 -5.28 -6.89
CA GLU A 47 17.45 -4.86 -5.98
C GLU A 47 18.52 -4.02 -6.71
N ALA A 48 18.90 -4.40 -7.93
CA ALA A 48 19.86 -3.64 -8.72
C ALA A 48 19.33 -2.23 -9.05
N GLN A 49 18.05 -2.12 -9.44
CA GLN A 49 17.39 -0.84 -9.67
C GLN A 49 17.30 0.00 -8.40
N LYS A 50 16.98 -0.62 -7.25
CA LYS A 50 16.88 0.10 -5.98
C LYS A 50 18.19 0.79 -5.62
N ARG A 51 19.32 0.07 -5.76
CA ARG A 51 20.68 0.60 -5.52
C ARG A 51 21.06 1.72 -6.49
N ALA A 52 20.52 1.70 -7.70
CA ALA A 52 20.77 2.72 -8.71
C ALA A 52 19.96 4.00 -8.48
N PHE A 53 18.69 3.89 -8.07
CA PHE A 53 17.77 5.03 -8.00
C PHE A 53 17.68 5.68 -6.62
N PHE A 54 17.77 4.91 -5.54
CA PHE A 54 17.47 5.38 -4.19
C PHE A 54 18.73 5.51 -3.31
N ASP A 55 18.64 6.37 -2.30
CA ASP A 55 19.58 6.41 -1.20
C ASP A 55 19.36 5.19 -0.28
N THR A 56 20.17 4.16 -0.49
CA THR A 56 20.07 2.89 0.24
C THR A 56 20.40 2.99 1.72
N SER A 57 21.02 4.08 2.19
CA SER A 57 21.34 4.25 3.62
C SER A 57 20.09 4.46 4.48
N ARG A 58 19.02 4.98 3.87
CA ARG A 58 17.74 5.27 4.51
C ARG A 58 16.61 4.37 4.02
N LEU A 59 16.78 3.72 2.88
CA LEU A 59 15.75 2.90 2.25
C LEU A 59 15.45 1.64 3.09
N LEU A 60 14.18 1.46 3.45
CA LEU A 60 13.69 0.26 4.14
C LEU A 60 13.01 -0.69 3.17
N ALA A 61 12.14 -0.17 2.31
CA ALA A 61 11.40 -0.98 1.35
C ALA A 61 11.00 -0.16 0.12
N VAL A 62 10.85 -0.85 -1.00
CA VAL A 62 10.11 -0.35 -2.15
C VAL A 62 9.14 -1.43 -2.55
N ASN A 63 7.86 -1.11 -2.43
CA ASN A 63 6.76 -1.95 -2.89
C ASN A 63 6.08 -1.21 -4.04
N GLY A 64 5.41 -1.92 -4.93
CA GLY A 64 4.99 -1.43 -6.25
C GLY A 64 4.19 -0.12 -6.35
N GLU A 65 3.87 0.60 -5.27
CA GLU A 65 3.37 1.99 -5.33
C GLU A 65 4.00 2.93 -4.26
N THR A 66 4.81 2.38 -3.36
CA THR A 66 5.23 3.01 -2.10
C THR A 66 6.72 2.80 -1.86
N VAL A 67 7.44 3.89 -1.61
CA VAL A 67 8.83 3.84 -1.13
C VAL A 67 8.82 4.14 0.36
N VAL A 68 9.44 3.29 1.18
CA VAL A 68 9.53 3.46 2.63
C VAL A 68 10.98 3.71 3.01
N ALA A 69 11.22 4.80 3.74
CA ALA A 69 12.54 5.15 4.24
C ALA A 69 12.50 5.52 5.72
N VAL A 70 13.62 5.35 6.41
CA VAL A 70 13.85 5.93 7.73
C VAL A 70 13.78 7.45 7.60
N ASN A 71 13.01 8.08 8.48
CA ASN A 71 12.93 9.53 8.53
C ASN A 71 14.29 10.10 8.95
N ALA A 72 14.77 11.10 8.19
CA ALA A 72 16.12 11.63 8.39
C ALA A 72 16.29 12.39 9.73
N ALA A 73 15.20 12.96 10.26
CA ALA A 73 15.21 13.71 11.50
C ALA A 73 14.89 12.86 12.74
N ASP A 74 14.26 11.69 12.56
CA ASP A 74 13.78 10.83 13.64
C ASP A 74 13.82 9.35 13.22
N PRO A 75 14.85 8.57 13.62
CA PRO A 75 14.99 7.17 13.24
C PRO A 75 13.87 6.23 13.71
N ASP A 76 13.07 6.66 14.70
CA ASP A 76 11.91 5.94 15.21
C ASP A 76 10.67 6.14 14.33
N LYS A 77 10.80 6.94 13.27
CA LYS A 77 9.73 7.19 12.30
C LYS A 77 10.14 6.76 10.90
N VAL A 78 9.12 6.45 10.11
CA VAL A 78 9.26 6.17 8.69
C VAL A 78 8.52 7.20 7.86
N ASP A 79 9.10 7.45 6.71
CA ASP A 79 8.55 8.24 5.65
C ASP A 79 8.12 7.31 4.53
N LYS A 80 6.81 7.24 4.26
CA LYS A 80 6.28 6.52 3.10
C LYS A 80 5.95 7.51 2.00
N PHE A 81 6.63 7.38 0.87
CA PHE A 81 6.41 8.17 -0.33
C PHE A 81 5.47 7.40 -1.25
N MET A 82 4.22 7.85 -1.31
CA MET A 82 3.24 7.40 -2.28
C MET A 82 3.44 8.26 -3.52
N LEU A 83 3.98 7.65 -4.57
CA LEU A 83 4.37 8.34 -5.80
C LEU A 83 3.14 8.67 -6.66
N ARG A 84 2.28 9.57 -6.16
CA ARG A 84 1.09 10.08 -6.84
C ARG A 84 1.41 11.37 -7.59
N TYR A 85 1.03 11.42 -8.87
CA TYR A 85 1.27 12.59 -9.71
C TYR A 85 -0.01 13.42 -9.81
N PRO A 86 0.03 14.74 -9.56
CA PRO A 86 -1.11 15.62 -9.79
C PRO A 86 -1.28 15.88 -11.30
N SER A 87 -1.67 14.86 -12.06
CA SER A 87 -1.88 14.99 -13.50
C SER A 87 -3.10 15.89 -13.74
N GLY A 88 -2.86 17.15 -14.09
CA GLY A 88 -3.92 18.12 -14.42
C GLY A 88 -4.66 18.73 -13.22
N VAL A 89 -4.31 18.34 -12.00
CA VAL A 89 -4.89 18.89 -10.75
C VAL A 89 -3.96 19.94 -10.16
N ALA A 90 -4.51 21.07 -9.72
CA ALA A 90 -3.74 22.09 -8.99
C ALA A 90 -3.18 21.50 -7.69
N LEU A 91 -1.95 21.85 -7.31
CA LEU A 91 -1.28 21.27 -6.14
C LEU A 91 -2.11 21.38 -4.85
N GLY A 92 -2.73 22.54 -4.58
CA GLY A 92 -3.58 22.72 -3.41
C GLY A 92 -4.81 21.81 -3.39
N ALA A 93 -5.44 21.56 -4.55
CA ALA A 93 -6.57 20.65 -4.65
C ALA A 93 -6.13 19.18 -4.46
N PHE A 94 -4.96 18.82 -4.98
CA PHE A 94 -4.36 17.51 -4.74
C PHE A 94 -4.00 17.30 -3.26
N GLU A 95 -3.47 18.34 -2.60
CA GLU A 95 -3.19 18.32 -1.16
C GLU A 95 -4.44 18.13 -0.32
N GLN A 96 -5.51 18.85 -0.67
CA GLN A 96 -6.78 18.72 0.01
C GLN A 96 -7.38 17.31 -0.19
N SER A 97 -7.32 16.76 -1.41
CA SER A 97 -7.77 15.39 -1.70
C SER A 97 -7.02 14.36 -0.87
N ALA A 98 -5.69 14.41 -0.87
CA ALA A 98 -4.87 13.45 -0.12
C ALA A 98 -5.15 13.51 1.39
N ARG A 99 -5.29 14.72 1.95
CA ARG A 99 -5.67 14.88 3.36
C ARG A 99 -7.07 14.35 3.65
N HIS A 100 -8.01 14.60 2.75
CA HIS A 100 -9.38 14.13 2.89
C HIS A 100 -9.46 12.59 2.87
N GLU A 101 -8.83 11.95 1.89
CA GLU A 101 -8.78 10.49 1.77
C GLU A 101 -8.18 9.82 3.00
N ILE A 102 -7.03 10.31 3.47
CA ILE A 102 -6.36 9.76 4.66
C ILE A 102 -7.19 10.02 5.91
N GLY A 103 -7.82 11.19 6.02
CA GLY A 103 -8.75 11.52 7.10
C GLY A 103 -9.95 10.57 7.14
N ALA A 104 -10.54 10.27 5.98
CA ALA A 104 -11.64 9.32 5.87
C ALA A 104 -11.20 7.92 6.31
N VAL A 105 -10.09 7.40 5.78
CA VAL A 105 -9.56 6.08 6.16
C VAL A 105 -9.26 6.00 7.66
N THR A 106 -8.60 7.02 8.21
CA THR A 106 -8.26 7.07 9.65
C THR A 106 -9.51 7.11 10.53
N THR A 107 -10.57 7.78 10.07
CA THR A 107 -11.83 7.90 10.82
C THR A 107 -12.63 6.60 10.77
N TYR A 108 -12.84 6.04 9.58
CA TYR A 108 -13.67 4.84 9.40
C TYR A 108 -12.97 3.55 9.83
N LEU A 109 -11.64 3.53 9.86
CA LEU A 109 -10.83 2.43 10.38
C LEU A 109 -10.16 2.79 11.72
N ALA A 110 -10.79 3.68 12.50
CA ALA A 110 -10.32 4.05 13.82
C ALA A 110 -10.14 2.79 14.71
N GLY A 111 -8.98 2.67 15.36
CA GLY A 111 -8.63 1.53 16.20
C GLY A 111 -7.75 0.47 15.52
N ILE A 112 -7.66 0.48 14.18
CA ILE A 112 -6.70 -0.35 13.43
C ILE A 112 -5.79 0.49 12.53
N ALA A 113 -6.23 1.65 12.05
CA ALA A 113 -5.39 2.52 11.22
C ALA A 113 -4.24 3.11 12.04
N LEU A 114 -3.01 2.97 11.54
CA LEU A 114 -1.85 3.59 12.18
C LEU A 114 -1.96 5.12 12.08
N PRO A 115 -1.79 5.87 13.18
CA PRO A 115 -1.78 7.32 13.15
C PRO A 115 -0.77 7.86 12.13
N THR A 116 -1.25 8.70 11.21
CA THR A 116 -0.48 9.12 10.03
C THR A 116 -0.59 10.62 9.83
N ALA A 117 0.56 11.30 9.77
CA ALA A 117 0.63 12.69 9.34
C ALA A 117 0.98 12.77 7.84
N VAL A 118 0.47 13.80 7.16
CA VAL A 118 0.52 13.88 5.69
C VAL A 118 1.14 15.19 5.26
N SER A 119 2.09 15.11 4.34
CA SER A 119 2.64 16.26 3.63
C SER A 119 2.80 15.94 2.14
N ILE A 120 2.81 16.97 1.30
CA ILE A 120 3.16 16.80 -0.12
C ILE A 120 4.45 17.55 -0.37
N GLN A 121 5.48 16.80 -0.73
CA GLN A 121 6.83 17.33 -0.88
C GLN A 121 7.63 16.52 -1.89
N PRO A 122 8.74 17.09 -2.41
CA PRO A 122 9.60 16.35 -3.33
C PRO A 122 10.15 15.10 -2.67
N VAL A 123 10.26 14.03 -3.45
CA VAL A 123 10.85 12.77 -3.00
C VAL A 123 12.35 12.97 -2.78
N ASP A 124 12.78 12.94 -1.51
CA ASP A 124 14.16 13.22 -1.08
C ASP A 124 15.00 11.95 -0.88
N ILE A 125 14.45 10.77 -1.19
CA ILE A 125 15.12 9.47 -1.06
C ILE A 125 15.81 9.01 -2.36
N LEU A 126 15.90 9.87 -3.38
CA LEU A 126 16.49 9.53 -4.68
C LEU A 126 17.96 9.99 -4.79
N ARG A 127 18.84 9.12 -5.28
CA ARG A 127 20.30 9.31 -5.27
C ARG A 127 20.82 10.32 -6.28
N HIS A 128 20.27 10.32 -7.50
CA HIS A 128 20.86 11.03 -8.65
C HIS A 128 19.96 12.08 -9.30
N THR A 129 18.93 12.55 -8.60
CA THR A 129 18.01 13.54 -9.17
C THR A 129 17.85 14.78 -8.29
N ARG A 130 17.93 15.97 -8.92
CA ARG A 130 17.44 17.21 -8.32
C ARG A 130 15.94 17.01 -8.06
N LYS A 131 15.55 16.79 -6.80
CA LYS A 131 14.17 16.79 -6.26
C LYS A 131 13.10 16.49 -7.34
N LEU A 132 12.87 15.21 -7.60
CA LEU A 132 11.81 14.70 -8.47
C LEU A 132 10.42 15.14 -7.95
N PRO A 133 9.33 15.02 -8.76
CA PRO A 133 8.01 15.55 -8.45
C PRO A 133 7.50 15.19 -7.05
N LEU A 134 6.58 16.03 -6.61
CA LEU A 134 5.90 15.93 -5.34
C LEU A 134 5.26 14.55 -5.18
N ALA A 135 5.43 13.95 -4.01
CA ALA A 135 4.74 12.74 -3.60
C ALA A 135 3.89 13.04 -2.36
N VAL A 136 2.86 12.23 -2.14
CA VAL A 136 2.19 12.21 -0.84
C VAL A 136 3.11 11.47 0.11
N LYS A 137 3.56 12.17 1.14
CA LYS A 137 4.42 11.63 2.17
C LYS A 137 3.59 11.38 3.43
N GLN A 138 3.50 10.13 3.82
CA GLN A 138 2.94 9.70 5.10
C GLN A 138 4.09 9.58 6.11
N HIS A 139 3.93 10.26 7.25
CA HIS A 139 4.83 10.18 8.38
C HIS A 139 4.19 9.33 9.46
N GLN A 140 4.85 8.23 9.82
CA GLN A 140 4.31 7.22 10.72
C GLN A 140 5.37 6.75 11.72
N GLN A 141 4.91 6.22 12.85
CA GLN A 141 5.78 5.48 13.75
C GLN A 141 6.37 4.27 13.03
N ARG A 142 7.66 4.04 13.20
CA ARG A 142 8.30 2.82 12.74
C ARG A 142 7.83 1.67 13.62
N LEU A 143 7.19 0.67 13.01
CA LEU A 143 6.84 -0.56 13.71
C LEU A 143 8.06 -1.48 13.81
N ASP A 144 8.22 -2.12 14.96
CA ASP A 144 9.14 -3.24 15.11
C ASP A 144 8.58 -4.46 14.38
N LEU A 145 9.28 -4.89 13.34
CA LEU A 145 8.89 -6.04 12.52
C LEU A 145 9.11 -7.38 13.21
N ALA A 146 9.91 -7.43 14.30
CA ALA A 146 10.00 -8.61 15.15
C ALA A 146 8.72 -8.81 15.98
N GLU A 147 8.05 -7.72 16.33
CA GLU A 147 6.79 -7.74 17.09
C GLU A 147 5.54 -7.72 16.20
N HIS A 148 5.68 -7.32 14.93
CA HIS A 148 4.57 -7.11 14.00
C HIS A 148 4.69 -7.98 12.74
N ALA A 149 4.05 -9.15 12.79
CA ALA A 149 4.02 -10.07 11.65
C ALA A 149 3.11 -9.54 10.53
N THR A 150 3.53 -9.70 9.27
CA THR A 150 2.65 -9.47 8.11
C THR A 150 1.48 -10.46 8.18
N LEU A 151 0.28 -9.99 7.85
CA LEU A 151 -0.88 -10.86 7.69
C LEU A 151 -1.72 -10.40 6.49
N ASP A 152 -2.52 -11.31 5.98
CA ASP A 152 -3.41 -11.07 4.84
C ASP A 152 -4.87 -11.21 5.30
N LEU A 153 -5.81 -10.53 4.64
CA LEU A 153 -7.24 -10.55 5.04
C LEU A 153 -7.82 -11.97 5.13
N VAL A 154 -7.43 -12.86 4.20
CA VAL A 154 -7.82 -14.27 4.19
C VAL A 154 -7.32 -15.02 5.43
N ALA A 155 -6.15 -14.66 5.95
CA ALA A 155 -5.63 -15.28 7.15
C ALA A 155 -6.46 -14.87 8.38
N LEU A 156 -6.89 -13.61 8.47
CA LEU A 156 -7.76 -13.14 9.56
C LEU A 156 -9.09 -13.90 9.61
N THR A 157 -9.65 -14.15 8.44
CA THR A 157 -10.98 -14.73 8.29
C THR A 157 -11.00 -16.25 8.52
N ALA A 158 -9.85 -16.91 8.38
CA ALA A 158 -9.67 -18.34 8.60
C ALA A 158 -9.28 -18.70 10.04
N GLU A 159 -9.39 -17.78 11.03
CA GLU A 159 -9.06 -18.01 12.45
C GLU A 159 -10.29 -18.28 13.36
N PRO A 160 -11.13 -19.31 13.17
CA PRO A 160 -12.27 -19.54 14.06
C PRO A 160 -11.88 -20.01 15.47
N ASP A 161 -10.65 -20.55 15.66
CA ASP A 161 -10.20 -21.22 16.90
C ASP A 161 -8.94 -20.61 17.54
N SER A 162 -8.61 -19.34 17.25
CA SER A 162 -7.44 -18.68 17.85
C SER A 162 -7.73 -18.17 19.26
N ARG A 163 -6.71 -18.13 20.14
CA ARG A 163 -6.79 -17.44 21.45
C ARG A 163 -7.13 -15.95 21.32
N GLN A 164 -7.02 -15.40 20.11
CA GLN A 164 -7.24 -14.00 19.76
C GLN A 164 -8.61 -13.77 19.11
N ARG A 165 -9.48 -14.80 19.00
CA ARG A 165 -10.76 -14.76 18.28
C ARG A 165 -11.62 -13.53 18.54
N TYR A 166 -11.84 -13.15 19.80
CA TYR A 166 -12.66 -11.98 20.14
C TYR A 166 -12.04 -10.66 19.65
N ARG A 167 -10.70 -10.56 19.71
CA ARG A 167 -9.97 -9.39 19.18
C ARG A 167 -10.03 -9.38 17.66
N THR A 168 -9.76 -10.52 17.02
CA THR A 168 -9.84 -10.68 15.56
C THR A 168 -11.25 -10.34 15.06
N ALA A 169 -12.31 -10.78 15.73
CA ALA A 169 -13.69 -10.44 15.36
C ALA A 169 -13.95 -8.93 15.41
N LYS A 170 -13.50 -8.24 16.47
CA LYS A 170 -13.64 -6.79 16.59
C LYS A 170 -12.84 -6.03 15.52
N ASP A 171 -11.60 -6.44 15.27
CA ASP A 171 -10.76 -5.81 14.25
C ASP A 171 -11.34 -6.05 12.83
N LEU A 172 -11.91 -7.23 12.57
CA LEU A 172 -12.63 -7.55 11.33
C LEU A 172 -13.92 -6.74 11.17
N GLU A 173 -14.69 -6.55 12.25
CA GLU A 173 -15.89 -5.71 12.22
C GLU A 173 -15.54 -4.27 11.83
N ILE A 174 -14.49 -3.70 12.43
CA ILE A 174 -13.98 -2.36 12.07
C ILE A 174 -13.58 -2.33 10.59
N LEU A 175 -12.85 -3.34 10.10
CA LEU A 175 -12.46 -3.44 8.69
C LEU A 175 -13.66 -3.48 7.76
N CYS A 176 -14.63 -4.35 8.02
CA CYS A 176 -15.80 -4.56 7.17
C CYS A 176 -16.70 -3.31 7.14
N VAL A 177 -17.08 -2.79 8.31
CA VAL A 177 -17.95 -1.62 8.42
C VAL A 177 -17.25 -0.39 7.84
N GLY A 178 -15.96 -0.20 8.16
CA GLY A 178 -15.20 0.94 7.65
C GLY A 178 -14.97 0.88 6.13
N ALA A 179 -14.67 -0.30 5.57
CA ALA A 179 -14.54 -0.47 4.13
C ALA A 179 -15.85 -0.17 3.39
N GLU A 180 -16.99 -0.63 3.92
CA GLU A 180 -18.29 -0.38 3.30
C GLU A 180 -18.65 1.12 3.32
N LYS A 181 -18.39 1.83 4.42
CA LYS A 181 -18.59 3.27 4.49
C LYS A 181 -17.66 4.04 3.54
N LEU A 182 -16.38 3.69 3.50
CA LEU A 182 -15.42 4.28 2.55
C LEU A 182 -15.90 4.12 1.10
N ARG A 183 -16.44 2.96 0.77
CA ARG A 183 -16.96 2.64 -0.57
C ARG A 183 -18.21 3.44 -0.89
N THR A 184 -19.21 3.38 -0.02
CA THR A 184 -20.53 3.99 -0.27
C THR A 184 -20.50 5.51 -0.22
N GLU A 185 -19.72 6.10 0.69
CA GLU A 185 -19.69 7.56 0.87
C GLU A 185 -18.67 8.25 -0.04
N PHE A 186 -17.56 7.58 -0.38
CA PHE A 186 -16.45 8.20 -1.11
C PHE A 186 -16.04 7.48 -2.40
N GLY A 187 -16.48 6.24 -2.63
CA GLY A 187 -16.05 5.42 -3.77
C GLY A 187 -14.65 4.85 -3.62
N TYR A 188 -14.16 4.69 -2.39
CA TYR A 188 -12.82 4.20 -2.08
C TYR A 188 -12.86 2.86 -1.35
N ILE A 189 -11.75 2.11 -1.41
CA ILE A 189 -11.54 0.91 -0.58
C ILE A 189 -10.19 0.98 0.13
N PRO A 190 -10.09 0.48 1.38
CA PRO A 190 -8.82 0.46 2.10
C PRO A 190 -7.88 -0.59 1.50
N ASP A 191 -6.56 -0.33 1.56
CA ASP A 191 -5.57 -1.28 1.07
C ASP A 191 -5.17 -2.29 2.13
N VAL A 192 -6.01 -3.31 2.24
CA VAL A 192 -5.80 -4.45 3.13
C VAL A 192 -5.87 -5.77 2.37
N THR A 193 -5.62 -5.71 1.06
CA THR A 193 -5.69 -6.85 0.15
C THR A 193 -4.63 -7.91 0.51
N TYR A 194 -4.86 -9.17 0.10
CA TYR A 194 -3.96 -10.31 0.39
C TYR A 194 -2.51 -10.11 -0.08
N HIS A 195 -2.24 -9.18 -1.00
CA HIS A 195 -0.88 -8.91 -1.50
C HIS A 195 -0.27 -7.61 -0.99
N SER A 196 -1.02 -6.83 -0.21
CA SER A 196 -0.60 -5.51 0.24
C SER A 196 0.54 -5.55 1.26
N GLY A 197 0.58 -6.58 2.11
CA GLY A 197 1.47 -6.63 3.28
C GLY A 197 1.27 -5.46 4.25
N ASN A 198 0.13 -4.76 4.14
CA ASN A 198 -0.19 -3.54 4.87
C ASN A 198 -0.97 -3.80 6.16
N LEU A 199 -1.45 -5.03 6.38
CA LEU A 199 -1.94 -5.46 7.68
C LEU A 199 -0.80 -6.10 8.49
N ARG A 200 -0.77 -5.74 9.78
CA ARG A 200 0.22 -6.22 10.75
C ARG A 200 -0.46 -6.78 11.99
N ARG A 201 0.05 -7.89 12.50
CA ARG A 201 -0.42 -8.54 13.72
C ARG A 201 0.63 -8.33 14.78
N ARG A 202 0.26 -7.66 15.87
CA ARG A 202 1.16 -7.56 17.03
C ARG A 202 1.20 -8.89 17.79
N ALA A 203 2.39 -9.41 18.03
CA ALA A 203 2.58 -10.71 18.70
C ALA A 203 2.07 -10.73 20.14
N ALA A 204 2.21 -9.60 20.86
CA ALA A 204 1.91 -9.51 22.28
C ALA A 204 0.41 -9.68 22.62
N ASP A 205 -0.48 -9.14 21.79
CA ASP A 205 -1.93 -9.08 22.09
C ASP A 205 -2.82 -9.41 20.89
N GLY A 206 -2.23 -9.65 19.72
CA GLY A 206 -2.97 -9.97 18.52
C GLY A 206 -3.64 -8.77 17.85
N ALA A 207 -3.35 -7.53 18.25
CA ALA A 207 -3.97 -6.36 17.62
C ALA A 207 -3.61 -6.27 16.13
N VAL A 208 -4.61 -6.02 15.27
CA VAL A 208 -4.40 -5.68 13.86
C VAL A 208 -4.01 -4.20 13.74
N THR A 209 -3.04 -3.91 12.88
CA THR A 209 -2.70 -2.55 12.49
C THR A 209 -2.58 -2.44 10.98
N LEU A 210 -3.32 -1.49 10.40
CA LEU A 210 -3.19 -1.07 9.01
C LEU A 210 -2.11 0.01 8.91
N ILE A 211 -1.01 -0.30 8.23
CA ILE A 211 0.15 0.59 8.15
C ILE A 211 0.09 1.54 6.94
N ASP A 212 -0.69 1.28 5.91
CA ASP A 212 -0.89 2.21 4.79
C ASP A 212 -2.34 2.68 4.77
N VAL A 213 -2.54 4.00 4.91
CA VAL A 213 -3.85 4.62 4.98
C VAL A 213 -4.25 5.29 3.66
N MET A 214 -3.49 5.11 2.58
CA MET A 214 -3.95 5.53 1.24
C MET A 214 -4.94 4.52 0.70
N PRO A 215 -6.18 4.93 0.40
CA PRO A 215 -7.14 4.02 -0.20
C PRO A 215 -6.87 3.83 -1.72
N PHE A 216 -7.52 2.81 -2.30
CA PHE A 216 -7.70 2.67 -3.74
C PHE A 216 -9.06 3.22 -4.16
N TYR A 217 -9.17 3.64 -5.42
CA TYR A 217 -10.45 3.96 -6.03
C TYR A 217 -11.03 2.72 -6.69
N GLU A 218 -12.35 2.53 -6.58
CA GLU A 218 -13.05 1.39 -7.19
C GLU A 218 -12.88 1.34 -8.73
N ASN A 219 -12.61 2.49 -9.36
CA ASN A 219 -12.50 2.65 -10.81
C ASN A 219 -11.06 2.87 -11.34
N GLY A 220 -10.00 2.72 -10.54
CA GLY A 220 -8.64 2.96 -11.06
C GLY A 220 -7.47 2.89 -10.08
N SER A 221 -6.27 3.14 -10.63
CA SER A 221 -4.98 3.15 -9.90
C SER A 221 -4.99 4.13 -8.75
N ARG A 222 -4.10 3.90 -7.76
CA ARG A 222 -3.66 4.96 -6.84
C ARG A 222 -2.98 6.13 -7.55
N LEU A 223 -2.56 5.96 -8.79
CA LEU A 223 -1.96 6.99 -9.63
C LEU A 223 -3.05 7.83 -10.29
N ILE A 224 -3.22 9.06 -9.82
CA ILE A 224 -4.02 10.06 -10.54
C ILE A 224 -3.33 10.30 -11.90
N GLY A 225 -3.97 9.84 -12.98
CA GLY A 225 -3.59 10.17 -14.35
C GLY A 225 -3.28 9.01 -15.29
N ASP A 226 -3.26 7.75 -14.84
CA ASP A 226 -3.15 6.59 -15.74
C ASP A 226 -3.84 5.35 -15.15
N ARG A 227 -4.47 4.53 -16.00
CA ARG A 227 -4.96 3.21 -15.61
C ARG A 227 -3.75 2.30 -15.34
N PRO A 228 -3.69 1.58 -14.21
CA PRO A 228 -2.71 0.53 -14.05
C PRO A 228 -3.13 -0.68 -14.91
N PRO A 229 -2.23 -1.61 -15.25
CA PRO A 229 -2.65 -2.87 -15.84
C PRO A 229 -3.56 -3.61 -14.84
N ASP A 230 -4.75 -4.00 -15.33
CA ASP A 230 -5.85 -4.77 -14.72
C ASP A 230 -5.76 -5.16 -13.21
N VAL A 231 -5.78 -4.15 -12.33
CA VAL A 231 -6.00 -4.30 -10.88
C VAL A 231 -7.49 -4.57 -10.57
N VAL A 232 -8.38 -4.40 -11.57
CA VAL A 232 -9.84 -4.45 -11.42
C VAL A 232 -10.31 -5.85 -11.03
N SER A 233 -9.76 -6.89 -11.65
CA SER A 233 -10.09 -8.29 -11.34
C SER A 233 -9.82 -8.66 -9.86
N HIS A 234 -8.73 -8.15 -9.28
CA HIS A 234 -8.33 -8.46 -7.91
C HIS A 234 -9.13 -7.64 -6.89
N LEU A 235 -9.46 -6.37 -7.20
CA LEU A 235 -10.33 -5.56 -6.33
C LEU A 235 -11.75 -6.13 -6.28
N GLN A 236 -12.27 -6.67 -7.39
CA GLN A 236 -13.56 -7.35 -7.45
C GLN A 236 -13.59 -8.64 -6.61
N ALA A 237 -12.51 -9.44 -6.64
CA ALA A 237 -12.39 -10.63 -5.79
C ALA A 237 -12.33 -10.27 -4.29
N ASN A 238 -11.65 -9.18 -3.93
CA ASN A 238 -11.64 -8.66 -2.56
C ASN A 238 -13.04 -8.15 -2.15
N LEU A 239 -13.76 -7.47 -3.05
CA LEU A 239 -15.13 -7.00 -2.80
C LEU A 239 -16.09 -8.17 -2.54
N ALA A 240 -15.96 -9.27 -3.28
CA ALA A 240 -16.73 -10.49 -3.05
C ALA A 240 -16.45 -11.09 -1.66
N LEU A 241 -15.17 -11.17 -1.26
CA LEU A 241 -14.78 -11.60 0.10
C LEU A 241 -15.36 -10.67 1.17
N TYR A 242 -15.30 -9.34 1.00
CA TYR A 242 -15.91 -8.40 1.94
C TYR A 242 -17.42 -8.60 2.07
N GLN A 243 -18.11 -8.82 0.96
CA GLN A 243 -19.57 -9.00 0.93
C GLN A 243 -19.99 -10.33 1.57
N GLU A 244 -19.23 -11.40 1.35
CA GLU A 244 -19.43 -12.70 2.01
C GLU A 244 -19.29 -12.58 3.54
N PHE A 245 -18.30 -11.82 4.01
CA PHE A 245 -18.12 -11.55 5.44
C PHE A 245 -19.20 -10.64 6.03
N ALA A 246 -19.55 -9.55 5.36
CA ALA A 246 -20.61 -8.64 5.79
C ALA A 246 -21.98 -9.35 5.90
N GLY A 247 -22.27 -10.29 5.00
CA GLY A 247 -23.49 -11.12 5.07
C GLY A 247 -23.49 -12.16 6.20
N THR A 248 -22.31 -12.59 6.66
CA THR A 248 -22.17 -13.63 7.70
C THR A 248 -22.18 -13.05 9.13
N TYR A 249 -21.75 -11.79 9.31
CA TYR A 249 -21.57 -11.18 10.64
C TYR A 249 -22.31 -9.84 10.83
N GLY A 250 -23.04 -9.36 9.81
CA GLY A 250 -23.76 -8.09 9.84
C GLY A 250 -25.25 -8.18 10.24
N SER A 251 -25.70 -9.30 10.80
CA SER A 251 -27.09 -9.51 11.28
C SER A 251 -27.22 -9.42 12.79
#